data_AF-A0A2S6AJH8-F1
#
_entry.id   AF-A0A2S6AJH8-F1
#
_cell.length_a   1.000
_cell.length_b   1.000
_cell.length_c   1.000
_cell.angle_alpha   90.00
_cell.angle_beta   90.00
_cell.angle_gamma   90.00
#
_symmetry.space_group_name_H-M   'P 1'
#
loop_
_entity.id
_entity.type
_entity.pdbx_description
1 polymer ?
#
loop_
_entity_poly.entity_id
_entity_poly.type
_entity_poly.pdbx_seq_one_letter_code
_entity_poly.pdbx_strand_id
1 'polypeptide(L)'
;MLTEIRIDGLGVISTATAQFHEGLTCVTGETGAGKTMVVTGLHLLGGARADAGRVRQGAQRAVVEGRFTVEDVHDSARDEVEKVLESSGAQRDDDDSVIAVRTVGSDGRSRAHLGGRSVPAAVLSDFTAPLLTVHGQNDQLRLQRPDQQLQALDRFAGDAVAGLLRKYQLARRTWLQARTELLERTARSRELALEADRLQHSLSEIDTVAPEPGEDERIVAEVLRLGDLDSLREAAGAAHAALAGSGDGEGAGALDALGGARARLESSDDPALTALAPRLGEAIAVVVDVTTELSSYLSDLPSDPAALDSLLTRQAELKSLTRKYAPDVDAVIAWADEARTRLASLDVSEEALAALAAEVETAAAQVRETAKKLTAARRKAARKLATAVSAELSGLAMGRAKLEVEVRPLAAAAQDSAPLTVDGAELHAGASGVDEVEFRLSAHSGAQSLPLSRSASGGELSRVMLALEVVLAASEYGSTMVFDEVDAGVGGRAAVEIGRRLARLARTHQVIVVTHLPQVAAFADTHLVVDKVDDGKGVNSGVRALTTDERVVELARMLAGLDDTETGRAHAEELLATARAEKADTTSAAG
;
A
#
# COMPACT_ATOMS: atom_id res chain seq x y z
N MET A 1 -16.15 -14.72 26.16
CA MET A 1 -17.20 -15.66 25.74
C MET A 1 -18.54 -14.95 25.60
N LEU A 2 -19.47 -15.47 24.80
CA LEU A 2 -20.83 -14.96 24.63
C LEU A 2 -21.76 -15.64 25.64
N THR A 3 -22.32 -14.90 26.59
CA THR A 3 -23.19 -15.48 27.63
C THR A 3 -24.65 -15.49 27.23
N GLU A 4 -25.09 -14.44 26.53
CA GLU A 4 -26.47 -14.26 26.12
C GLU A 4 -26.55 -13.61 24.73
N ILE A 5 -27.53 -14.03 23.92
CA ILE A 5 -27.97 -13.31 22.74
C ILE A 5 -29.47 -13.01 22.82
N ARG A 6 -29.84 -11.80 22.43
CA ARG A 6 -31.22 -11.36 22.23
C ARG A 6 -31.41 -10.89 20.80
N ILE A 7 -32.42 -11.43 20.13
CA ILE A 7 -32.79 -11.12 18.75
C ILE A 7 -34.22 -10.60 18.74
N ASP A 8 -34.46 -9.46 18.09
CA ASP A 8 -35.76 -8.84 17.90
C ASP A 8 -35.95 -8.50 16.42
N GLY A 9 -37.03 -8.99 15.80
CA GLY A 9 -37.43 -8.61 14.45
C GLY A 9 -36.51 -9.08 13.31
N LEU A 10 -35.82 -10.22 13.45
CA LEU A 10 -34.90 -10.75 12.44
C LEU A 10 -35.50 -11.96 11.68
N GLY A 11 -35.82 -11.77 10.41
CA GLY A 11 -36.39 -12.80 9.54
C GLY A 11 -37.69 -13.37 10.09
N VAL A 12 -37.68 -14.66 10.43
CA VAL A 12 -38.84 -15.36 11.03
C VAL A 12 -38.89 -15.23 12.56
N ILE A 13 -37.83 -14.71 13.19
CA ILE A 13 -37.75 -14.52 14.64
C ILE A 13 -38.46 -13.22 15.01
N SER A 14 -39.50 -13.33 15.83
CA SER A 14 -40.16 -12.17 16.44
C SER A 14 -39.29 -11.61 17.55
N THR A 15 -39.04 -12.43 18.56
CA THR A 15 -38.19 -12.19 19.71
C THR A 15 -37.61 -13.52 20.14
N ALA A 16 -36.30 -13.58 20.33
CA ALA A 16 -35.62 -14.74 20.88
C ALA A 16 -34.57 -14.29 21.89
N THR A 17 -34.47 -15.02 23.00
CA THR A 17 -33.42 -14.86 23.99
C THR A 17 -32.81 -16.22 24.25
N ALA A 18 -31.50 -16.33 24.16
CA ALA A 18 -30.78 -17.57 24.38
C ALA A 18 -29.56 -17.33 25.27
N GLN A 19 -29.43 -18.17 26.30
CA GLN A 19 -28.24 -18.24 27.13
C GLN A 19 -27.37 -19.40 26.65
N PHE A 20 -26.07 -19.18 26.57
CA PHE A 20 -25.11 -20.16 26.10
C PHE A 20 -24.30 -20.75 27.26
N HIS A 21 -24.07 -22.06 27.21
CA HIS A 21 -23.12 -22.71 28.10
C HIS A 21 -21.69 -22.32 27.72
N GLU A 22 -20.76 -22.32 28.66
CA GLU A 22 -19.30 -22.20 28.41
C GLU A 22 -18.72 -23.35 27.56
N GLY A 23 -19.48 -24.44 27.42
CA GLY A 23 -19.10 -25.67 26.75
C GLY A 23 -19.80 -25.81 25.40
N LEU A 24 -20.44 -26.97 25.15
CA LEU A 24 -21.15 -27.21 23.89
C LEU A 24 -22.63 -26.84 24.03
N THR A 25 -23.07 -25.83 23.28
CA THR A 25 -24.49 -25.51 23.10
C THR A 25 -24.95 -25.97 21.71
N CYS A 26 -26.01 -26.77 21.61
CA CYS A 26 -26.62 -27.10 20.32
C CYS A 26 -27.92 -26.32 20.11
N VAL A 27 -28.20 -25.97 18.85
CA VAL A 27 -29.43 -25.33 18.40
C VAL A 27 -30.12 -26.26 17.40
N THR A 28 -31.26 -26.83 17.79
CA THR A 28 -32.11 -27.69 16.95
C THR A 28 -33.45 -27.01 16.65
N GLY A 29 -34.34 -27.67 15.92
CA GLY A 29 -35.66 -27.14 15.59
C GLY A 29 -36.15 -27.58 14.22
N GLU A 30 -37.45 -27.44 14.03
CA GLU A 30 -38.21 -27.93 12.86
C GLU A 30 -37.97 -27.07 11.59
N THR A 31 -37.73 -25.76 11.75
CA THR A 31 -37.50 -24.87 10.59
C THR A 31 -36.02 -24.62 10.34
N GLY A 32 -35.60 -24.78 9.08
CA GLY A 32 -34.28 -24.29 8.64
C GLY A 32 -34.15 -22.78 8.82
N ALA A 33 -35.23 -22.02 8.53
CA ALA A 33 -35.22 -20.57 8.58
C ALA A 33 -34.90 -19.99 9.97
N GLY A 34 -35.47 -20.56 11.05
CA GLY A 34 -35.23 -20.04 12.41
C GLY A 34 -33.79 -20.25 12.88
N LYS A 35 -33.22 -21.43 12.59
CA LYS A 35 -31.81 -21.75 12.89
C LYS A 35 -30.84 -20.83 12.13
N THR A 36 -31.07 -20.63 10.83
CA THR A 36 -30.29 -19.69 10.02
C THR A 36 -30.37 -18.26 10.56
N MET A 37 -31.50 -17.83 11.12
CA MET A 37 -31.62 -16.48 11.71
C MET A 37 -30.81 -16.32 12.99
N VAL A 38 -30.68 -17.37 13.83
CA VAL A 38 -29.78 -17.34 14.99
C VAL A 38 -28.33 -17.14 14.54
N VAL A 39 -27.88 -17.92 13.55
CA VAL A 39 -26.54 -17.79 12.97
C VAL A 39 -26.34 -16.42 12.31
N THR A 40 -27.37 -15.90 11.62
CA THR A 40 -27.34 -14.55 11.04
C THR A 40 -27.19 -13.48 12.12
N GLY A 41 -27.86 -13.65 13.28
CA GLY A 41 -27.68 -12.77 14.43
C GLY A 41 -26.25 -12.74 14.94
N LEU A 42 -25.63 -13.92 15.08
CA LEU A 42 -24.22 -14.04 15.50
C LEU A 42 -23.27 -13.39 14.49
N HIS A 43 -23.51 -13.54 13.18
CA HIS A 43 -22.74 -12.82 12.15
C HIS A 43 -22.89 -11.29 12.26
N LEU A 44 -24.10 -10.79 12.55
CA LEU A 44 -24.36 -9.36 12.71
C LEU A 44 -23.63 -8.78 13.93
N LEU A 45 -23.55 -9.54 15.03
CA LEU A 45 -22.71 -9.20 16.19
C LEU A 45 -21.23 -9.21 15.84
N GLY A 46 -20.79 -10.19 15.04
CA GLY A 46 -19.45 -10.27 14.47
C GLY A 46 -19.09 -9.18 13.45
N GLY A 47 -19.90 -8.13 13.31
CA GLY A 47 -19.62 -6.99 12.44
C GLY A 47 -19.97 -7.19 10.96
N ALA A 48 -20.58 -8.32 10.57
CA ALA A 48 -20.90 -8.62 9.18
C ALA A 48 -21.82 -7.56 8.53
N ARG A 49 -21.84 -7.56 7.20
CA ARG A 49 -22.66 -6.63 6.42
C ARG A 49 -24.14 -6.82 6.75
N ALA A 50 -24.80 -5.73 7.12
CA ALA A 50 -26.23 -5.72 7.37
C ALA A 50 -27.03 -5.82 6.06
N ASP A 51 -28.13 -6.57 6.10
CA ASP A 51 -29.06 -6.76 5.00
C ASP A 51 -30.48 -6.41 5.44
N ALA A 52 -31.08 -5.39 4.81
CA ALA A 52 -32.44 -4.95 5.09
C ALA A 52 -33.49 -6.05 4.78
N GLY A 53 -33.20 -6.93 3.82
CA GLY A 53 -34.07 -8.06 3.47
C GLY A 53 -34.19 -9.10 4.58
N ARG A 54 -33.31 -9.05 5.59
CA ARG A 54 -33.38 -9.89 6.79
C ARG A 54 -34.21 -9.25 7.92
N VAL A 55 -34.65 -8.00 7.78
CA VAL A 55 -35.61 -7.41 8.73
C VAL A 55 -36.96 -8.09 8.54
N ARG A 56 -37.58 -8.50 9.66
CA ARG A 56 -38.87 -9.18 9.65
C ARG A 56 -39.92 -8.35 8.91
N GLN A 57 -40.74 -9.00 8.08
CA GLN A 57 -41.84 -8.33 7.39
C GLN A 57 -42.79 -7.65 8.39
N GLY A 58 -43.08 -6.37 8.15
CA GLY A 58 -43.91 -5.54 9.04
C GLY A 58 -43.16 -4.90 10.21
N ALA A 59 -41.89 -5.26 10.46
CA ALA A 59 -41.05 -4.60 11.46
C ALA A 59 -40.28 -3.42 10.85
N GLN A 60 -40.08 -2.34 11.62
CA GLN A 60 -39.29 -1.19 11.17
C GLN A 60 -37.78 -1.44 11.27
N ARG A 61 -37.36 -2.38 12.12
CA ARG A 61 -35.95 -2.70 12.38
C ARG A 61 -35.79 -4.11 12.94
N ALA A 62 -34.61 -4.68 12.76
CA ALA A 62 -34.10 -5.82 13.51
C ALA A 62 -33.05 -5.35 14.53
N VAL A 63 -33.03 -5.94 15.72
CA VAL A 63 -32.02 -5.69 16.76
C VAL A 63 -31.42 -7.01 17.18
N VAL A 64 -30.10 -7.07 17.22
CA VAL A 64 -29.35 -8.18 17.80
C VAL A 64 -28.45 -7.64 18.88
N GLU A 65 -28.58 -8.18 20.08
CA GLU A 65 -27.83 -7.80 21.28
C GLU A 65 -27.11 -9.03 21.80
N GLY A 66 -25.82 -8.90 22.11
CA GLY A 66 -24.99 -9.94 22.70
C GLY A 66 -24.31 -9.43 23.95
N ARG A 67 -24.29 -10.26 25.00
CA ARG A 67 -23.57 -10.01 26.25
C ARG A 67 -22.29 -10.85 26.25
N PHE A 68 -21.15 -10.19 26.41
CA PHE A 68 -19.83 -10.82 26.34
C PHE A 68 -19.08 -10.70 27.66
N THR A 69 -18.45 -11.77 28.12
CA THR A 69 -17.51 -11.78 29.25
C THR A 69 -16.08 -11.96 28.76
N VAL A 70 -15.10 -11.43 29.50
CA VAL A 70 -13.66 -11.53 29.16
C VAL A 70 -12.81 -12.11 30.30
N GLU A 71 -13.46 -12.73 31.29
CA GLU A 71 -12.77 -13.40 32.39
C GLU A 71 -12.02 -14.63 31.89
N ASP A 72 -12.68 -15.50 31.12
CA ASP A 72 -12.13 -16.79 30.68
C ASP A 72 -11.52 -16.78 29.25
N VAL A 73 -11.12 -15.60 28.75
CA VAL A 73 -10.43 -15.48 27.46
C VAL A 73 -8.91 -15.39 27.64
N HIS A 74 -8.15 -15.76 26.62
CA HIS A 74 -6.69 -15.61 26.61
C HIS A 74 -6.26 -14.14 26.82
N ASP A 75 -5.14 -13.90 27.51
CA ASP A 75 -4.71 -12.55 27.90
C ASP A 75 -4.56 -11.60 26.69
N SER A 76 -4.07 -12.09 25.56
CA SER A 76 -3.97 -11.28 24.33
C SER A 76 -5.33 -10.81 23.80
N ALA A 77 -6.36 -11.66 23.90
CA ALA A 77 -7.72 -11.30 23.52
C ALA A 77 -8.30 -10.26 24.48
N ARG A 78 -8.00 -10.40 25.80
CA ARG A 78 -8.39 -9.43 26.81
C ARG A 78 -7.74 -8.06 26.55
N ASP A 79 -6.46 -8.02 26.23
CA ASP A 79 -5.72 -6.79 25.89
C ASP A 79 -6.27 -6.10 24.63
N GLU A 80 -6.64 -6.87 23.60
CA GLU A 80 -7.26 -6.34 22.39
C GLU A 80 -8.64 -5.74 22.68
N VAL A 81 -9.47 -6.44 23.45
CA VAL A 81 -10.77 -5.94 23.87
C VAL A 81 -10.63 -4.65 24.68
N GLU A 82 -9.70 -4.60 25.64
CA GLU A 82 -9.51 -3.42 26.49
C GLU A 82 -9.12 -2.18 25.66
N LYS A 83 -8.22 -2.33 24.68
CA LYS A 83 -7.87 -1.24 23.75
C LYS A 83 -9.07 -0.73 22.96
N VAL A 84 -9.97 -1.63 22.53
CA VAL A 84 -11.19 -1.24 21.82
C VAL A 84 -12.16 -0.51 22.75
N LEU A 85 -12.31 -0.96 24.01
CA LEU A 85 -13.13 -0.27 25.00
C LEU A 85 -12.59 1.13 25.32
N GLU A 86 -11.29 1.26 25.60
CA GLU A 86 -10.63 2.54 25.88
C GLU A 86 -10.77 3.53 24.72
N SER A 87 -10.47 3.08 23.49
CA SER A 87 -10.51 3.95 22.31
C SER A 87 -11.93 4.35 21.88
N SER A 88 -12.95 3.54 22.20
CA SER A 88 -14.35 3.85 21.88
C SER A 88 -15.09 4.54 23.03
N GLY A 89 -14.53 4.55 24.25
CA GLY A 89 -15.19 5.04 25.45
C GLY A 89 -16.38 4.17 25.89
N ALA A 90 -16.43 2.92 25.43
CA ALA A 90 -17.44 1.93 25.81
C ALA A 90 -17.21 1.48 27.27
N GLN A 91 -18.30 1.21 27.98
CA GLN A 91 -18.25 0.82 29.39
C GLN A 91 -18.71 -0.63 29.58
N ARG A 92 -18.15 -1.27 30.60
CA ARG A 92 -18.64 -2.56 31.10
C ARG A 92 -19.89 -2.35 31.96
N ASP A 93 -20.74 -3.36 31.99
CA ASP A 93 -21.92 -3.43 32.86
C ASP A 93 -21.50 -3.83 34.30
N ASP A 94 -22.44 -3.80 35.25
CA ASP A 94 -22.15 -4.06 36.68
C ASP A 94 -21.60 -5.49 36.95
N ASP A 95 -21.87 -6.43 36.04
CA ASP A 95 -21.40 -7.82 36.05
C ASP A 95 -20.08 -8.03 35.28
N ASP A 96 -19.35 -6.95 34.98
CA ASP A 96 -18.13 -6.90 34.17
C ASP A 96 -18.32 -7.36 32.71
N SER A 97 -19.57 -7.57 32.27
CA SER A 97 -19.87 -7.92 30.88
C SER A 97 -19.89 -6.70 29.96
N VAL A 98 -19.70 -6.94 28.67
CA VAL A 98 -19.80 -5.92 27.63
C VAL A 98 -21.00 -6.23 26.75
N ILE A 99 -21.89 -5.25 26.62
CA ILE A 99 -23.06 -5.35 25.76
C ILE A 99 -22.74 -4.80 24.38
N ALA A 100 -22.90 -5.64 23.36
CA ALA A 100 -22.74 -5.31 21.96
C ALA A 100 -24.09 -5.39 21.24
N VAL A 101 -24.49 -4.33 20.55
CA VAL A 101 -25.79 -4.25 19.87
C VAL A 101 -25.62 -3.87 18.41
N ARG A 102 -26.25 -4.62 17.51
CA ARG A 102 -26.41 -4.28 16.10
C ARG A 102 -27.87 -4.06 15.77
N THR A 103 -28.20 -2.88 15.24
CA THR A 103 -29.53 -2.56 14.71
C THR A 103 -29.49 -2.41 13.20
N VAL A 104 -30.47 -2.99 12.52
CA VAL A 104 -30.65 -2.90 11.06
C VAL A 104 -32.06 -2.40 10.77
N GLY A 105 -32.18 -1.23 10.16
CA GLY A 105 -33.45 -0.67 9.72
C GLY A 105 -33.93 -1.32 8.43
N SER A 106 -35.26 -1.36 8.23
CA SER A 106 -35.85 -1.80 6.96
C SER A 106 -35.51 -0.87 5.79
N ASP A 107 -35.03 0.35 6.07
CA ASP A 107 -34.50 1.32 5.11
C ASP A 107 -33.03 1.07 4.70
N GLY A 108 -32.40 0.01 5.26
CA GLY A 108 -31.01 -0.35 5.01
C GLY A 108 -29.98 0.37 5.88
N ARG A 109 -30.40 1.31 6.74
CA ARG A 109 -29.46 1.94 7.69
C ARG A 109 -29.13 0.96 8.81
N SER A 110 -27.84 0.84 9.12
CA SER A 110 -27.37 0.02 10.25
C SER A 110 -26.63 0.86 11.27
N ARG A 111 -26.83 0.56 12.55
CA ARG A 111 -26.19 1.22 13.69
C ARG A 111 -25.59 0.16 14.61
N ALA A 112 -24.43 0.43 15.17
CA ALA A 112 -23.80 -0.42 16.19
C ALA A 112 -23.66 0.36 17.50
N HIS A 113 -23.79 -0.36 18.61
CA HIS A 113 -23.49 0.13 19.95
C HIS A 113 -22.61 -0.86 20.68
N LEU A 114 -21.70 -0.36 21.50
CA LEU A 114 -20.81 -1.14 22.35
C LEU A 114 -20.74 -0.46 23.72
N GLY A 115 -21.02 -1.20 24.79
CA GLY A 115 -20.96 -0.69 26.15
C GLY A 115 -21.74 0.62 26.36
N GLY A 116 -22.95 0.71 25.78
CA GLY A 116 -23.81 1.89 25.83
C GLY A 116 -23.44 3.06 24.90
N ARG A 117 -22.32 2.98 24.15
CA ARG A 117 -21.88 4.01 23.19
C ARG A 117 -22.24 3.65 21.76
N SER A 118 -22.60 4.63 20.93
CA SER A 118 -22.72 4.41 19.49
C SER A 118 -21.34 4.37 18.84
N VAL A 119 -21.08 3.32 18.06
CA VAL A 119 -19.78 3.07 17.43
C VAL A 119 -19.94 2.72 15.94
N PRO A 120 -18.91 2.92 15.12
CA PRO A 120 -18.86 2.35 13.78
C PRO A 120 -18.96 0.82 13.80
N ALA A 121 -19.50 0.23 12.72
CA ALA A 121 -19.57 -1.22 12.55
C ALA A 121 -18.19 -1.92 12.63
N ALA A 122 -17.12 -1.23 12.19
CA ALA A 122 -15.76 -1.72 12.26
C ALA A 122 -15.30 -1.90 13.72
N VAL A 123 -15.59 -0.95 14.60
CA VAL A 123 -15.24 -1.04 16.04
C VAL A 123 -15.95 -2.22 16.71
N LEU A 124 -17.21 -2.48 16.35
CA LEU A 124 -17.91 -3.69 16.81
C LEU A 124 -17.24 -4.97 16.29
N SER A 125 -16.82 -4.97 15.02
CA SER A 125 -16.05 -6.08 14.43
C SER A 125 -14.72 -6.29 15.17
N ASP A 126 -13.99 -5.23 15.48
CA ASP A 126 -12.70 -5.28 16.18
C ASP A 126 -12.87 -5.83 17.61
N PHE A 127 -13.93 -5.43 18.30
CA PHE A 127 -14.28 -5.95 19.64
C PHE A 127 -14.60 -7.46 19.60
N THR A 128 -15.41 -7.89 18.62
CA THR A 128 -15.86 -9.30 18.55
C THR A 128 -14.84 -10.25 17.91
N ALA A 129 -13.92 -9.76 17.08
CA ALA A 129 -12.94 -10.58 16.36
C ALA A 129 -12.12 -11.54 17.25
N PRO A 130 -11.62 -11.13 18.44
CA PRO A 130 -10.93 -12.06 19.35
C PRO A 130 -11.87 -12.92 20.22
N LEU A 131 -13.18 -12.63 20.24
CA LEU A 131 -14.15 -13.27 21.14
C LEU A 131 -15.11 -14.24 20.45
N LEU A 132 -15.46 -14.01 19.19
CA LEU A 132 -16.50 -14.74 18.46
C LEU A 132 -16.02 -15.05 17.03
N THR A 133 -15.91 -16.33 16.72
CA THR A 133 -15.65 -16.84 15.37
C THR A 133 -16.85 -17.63 14.88
N VAL A 134 -17.41 -17.26 13.72
CA VAL A 134 -18.61 -17.89 13.17
C VAL A 134 -18.26 -18.68 11.90
N HIS A 135 -18.05 -19.98 12.04
CA HIS A 135 -17.76 -20.90 10.94
C HIS A 135 -19.05 -21.28 10.19
N GLY A 136 -19.36 -20.49 9.14
CA GLY A 136 -20.42 -20.74 8.17
C GLY A 136 -20.00 -20.32 6.75
N GLN A 137 -20.95 -20.16 5.82
CA GLN A 137 -20.66 -19.85 4.40
C GLN A 137 -19.75 -18.61 4.17
N ASN A 138 -19.79 -17.62 5.06
CA ASN A 138 -18.98 -16.39 4.94
C ASN A 138 -17.55 -16.55 5.50
N ASP A 139 -17.36 -17.31 6.58
CA ASP A 139 -16.04 -17.51 7.20
C ASP A 139 -15.20 -18.56 6.45
N GLN A 140 -15.88 -19.43 5.71
CA GLN A 140 -15.28 -20.24 4.64
C GLN A 140 -14.45 -19.40 3.64
N LEU A 141 -14.74 -18.09 3.48
CA LEU A 141 -13.95 -17.17 2.64
C LEU A 141 -12.70 -16.63 3.36
N ARG A 142 -12.73 -16.51 4.69
CA ARG A 142 -11.61 -15.96 5.48
C ARG A 142 -10.41 -16.90 5.46
N LEU A 143 -10.65 -18.20 5.66
CA LEU A 143 -9.58 -19.21 5.61
C LEU A 143 -9.11 -19.51 4.17
N GLN A 144 -9.67 -18.88 3.14
CA GLN A 144 -9.13 -18.89 1.78
C GLN A 144 -8.00 -17.87 1.59
N ARG A 145 -7.86 -16.92 2.52
CA ARG A 145 -6.86 -15.86 2.41
C ARG A 145 -5.49 -16.38 2.88
N PRO A 146 -4.41 -16.22 2.07
CA PRO A 146 -3.07 -16.68 2.43
C PRO A 146 -2.55 -16.09 3.75
N ASP A 147 -2.92 -14.85 4.09
CA ASP A 147 -2.51 -14.21 5.34
C ASP A 147 -3.09 -14.90 6.58
N GLN A 148 -4.35 -15.36 6.50
CA GLN A 148 -5.01 -16.08 7.59
C GLN A 148 -4.48 -17.51 7.71
N GLN A 149 -4.20 -18.17 6.60
CA GLN A 149 -3.59 -19.51 6.58
C GLN A 149 -2.16 -19.50 7.16
N LEU A 150 -1.39 -18.45 6.88
CA LEU A 150 -0.09 -18.22 7.49
C LEU A 150 -0.21 -18.07 9.02
N GLN A 151 -1.16 -17.27 9.49
CA GLN A 151 -1.43 -17.10 10.93
C GLN A 151 -1.84 -18.42 11.58
N ALA A 152 -2.72 -19.21 10.96
CA ALA A 152 -3.13 -20.52 11.46
C ALA A 152 -1.93 -21.48 11.56
N LEU A 153 -1.03 -21.49 10.58
CA LEU A 153 0.19 -22.28 10.62
C LEU A 153 1.15 -21.83 11.74
N ASP A 154 1.36 -20.52 11.88
CA ASP A 154 2.25 -19.96 12.89
C ASP A 154 1.69 -20.20 14.30
N ARG A 155 0.36 -20.12 14.48
CA ARG A 155 -0.34 -20.49 15.73
C ARG A 155 -0.08 -21.95 16.08
N PHE A 156 -0.31 -22.86 15.15
CA PHE A 156 -0.01 -24.29 15.35
C PHE A 156 1.46 -24.54 15.70
N ALA A 157 2.38 -23.80 15.08
CA ALA A 157 3.80 -23.94 15.33
C ALA A 157 4.24 -23.40 16.70
N GLY A 158 3.46 -22.48 17.29
CA GLY A 158 3.71 -21.86 18.58
C GLY A 158 5.13 -21.30 18.71
N ASP A 159 5.80 -21.64 19.81
CA ASP A 159 7.15 -21.16 20.14
C ASP A 159 8.20 -21.51 19.08
N ALA A 160 8.01 -22.58 18.30
CA ALA A 160 8.94 -22.98 17.26
C ALA A 160 9.06 -21.93 16.13
N VAL A 161 8.02 -21.11 15.93
CA VAL A 161 8.00 -20.03 14.93
C VAL A 161 8.00 -18.65 15.58
N ALA A 162 7.27 -18.44 16.69
CA ALA A 162 7.08 -17.13 17.29
C ALA A 162 8.41 -16.40 17.60
N GLY A 163 9.39 -17.11 18.15
CA GLY A 163 10.71 -16.54 18.43
C GLY A 163 11.50 -16.17 17.17
N LEU A 164 11.38 -16.94 16.10
CA LEU A 164 12.04 -16.67 14.81
C LEU A 164 11.38 -15.49 14.10
N LEU A 165 10.05 -15.41 14.15
CA LEU A 165 9.29 -14.31 13.58
C LEU A 165 9.67 -12.98 14.25
N ARG A 166 9.76 -12.93 15.58
CA ARG A 166 10.22 -11.73 16.31
C ARG A 166 11.63 -11.29 15.91
N LYS A 167 12.57 -12.26 15.76
CA LYS A 167 13.94 -11.97 15.30
C LYS A 167 13.95 -11.43 13.88
N TYR A 168 13.18 -12.03 12.98
CA TYR A 168 13.00 -11.57 11.61
C TYR A 168 12.44 -10.14 11.57
N GLN A 169 11.39 -9.85 12.34
CA GLN A 169 10.77 -8.53 12.41
C GLN A 169 11.74 -7.45 12.91
N LEU A 170 12.57 -7.76 13.90
CA LEU A 170 13.60 -6.85 14.39
C LEU A 170 14.68 -6.58 13.33
N ALA A 171 15.22 -7.64 12.71
CA ALA A 171 16.19 -7.51 11.64
C ALA A 171 15.62 -6.70 10.46
N ARG A 172 14.37 -6.98 10.07
CA ARG A 172 13.67 -6.29 8.98
C ARG A 172 13.50 -4.80 9.25
N ARG A 173 13.10 -4.42 10.48
CA ARG A 173 12.97 -3.00 10.85
C ARG A 173 14.30 -2.27 10.71
N THR A 174 15.38 -2.86 11.22
CA THR A 174 16.73 -2.30 11.14
C THR A 174 17.18 -2.13 9.69
N TRP A 175 16.99 -3.17 8.87
CA TRP A 175 17.31 -3.13 7.44
C TRP A 175 16.50 -2.06 6.68
N LEU A 176 15.19 -1.97 6.90
CA LEU A 176 14.37 -0.97 6.22
C LEU A 176 14.74 0.45 6.61
N GLN A 177 15.04 0.71 7.89
CA GLN A 177 15.51 2.03 8.34
C GLN A 177 16.80 2.42 7.62
N ALA A 178 17.81 1.55 7.61
CA ALA A 178 19.08 1.82 6.92
C ALA A 178 18.89 1.98 5.40
N ARG A 179 18.02 1.16 4.78
CA ARG A 179 17.75 1.22 3.35
C ARG A 179 17.03 2.52 2.96
N THR A 180 16.04 2.95 3.75
CA THR A 180 15.35 4.23 3.52
C THR A 180 16.34 5.39 3.62
N GLU A 181 17.18 5.41 4.65
CA GLU A 181 18.23 6.44 4.80
C GLU A 181 19.18 6.45 3.60
N LEU A 182 19.60 5.26 3.12
CA LEU A 182 20.48 5.16 1.95
C LEU A 182 19.82 5.73 0.70
N LEU A 183 18.54 5.40 0.45
CA LEU A 183 17.81 5.89 -0.70
C LEU A 183 17.66 7.43 -0.66
N GLU A 184 17.32 7.98 0.50
CA GLU A 184 17.17 9.43 0.70
C GLU A 184 18.51 10.16 0.51
N ARG A 185 19.59 9.66 1.12
CA ARG A 185 20.93 10.26 0.95
C ARG A 185 21.45 10.13 -0.47
N THR A 186 21.21 9.00 -1.13
CA THR A 186 21.62 8.79 -2.53
C THR A 186 20.89 9.76 -3.46
N ALA A 187 19.58 9.96 -3.25
CA ALA A 187 18.80 10.93 -4.02
C ALA A 187 19.34 12.35 -3.82
N ARG A 188 19.55 12.77 -2.56
CA ARG A 188 20.12 14.08 -2.25
C ARG A 188 21.53 14.26 -2.83
N SER A 189 22.40 13.25 -2.73
CA SER A 189 23.75 13.31 -3.28
C SER A 189 23.74 13.45 -4.81
N ARG A 190 22.80 12.78 -5.49
CA ARG A 190 22.63 12.92 -6.94
C ARG A 190 22.18 14.33 -7.33
N GLU A 191 21.29 14.94 -6.56
CA GLU A 191 20.88 16.34 -6.76
C GLU A 191 22.05 17.31 -6.56
N LEU A 192 22.83 17.12 -5.49
CA LEU A 192 24.02 17.93 -5.22
C LEU A 192 25.09 17.79 -6.31
N ALA A 193 25.31 16.58 -6.83
CA ALA A 193 26.24 16.34 -7.93
C ALA A 193 25.80 17.04 -9.23
N LEU A 194 24.50 17.00 -9.56
CA LEU A 194 23.95 17.74 -10.70
C LEU A 194 24.05 19.26 -10.53
N GLU A 195 23.84 19.76 -9.30
CA GLU A 195 24.04 21.18 -8.97
C GLU A 195 25.51 21.58 -9.13
N ALA A 196 26.44 20.75 -8.63
CA ALA A 196 27.87 20.97 -8.74
C ALA A 196 28.33 21.03 -10.21
N ASP A 197 27.94 20.04 -11.04
CA ASP A 197 28.27 20.01 -12.48
C ASP A 197 27.79 21.27 -13.20
N ARG A 198 26.56 21.72 -12.90
CA ARG A 198 25.99 22.94 -13.49
C ARG A 198 26.80 24.17 -13.09
N LEU A 199 27.09 24.34 -11.80
CA LEU A 199 27.88 25.48 -11.30
C LEU A 199 29.28 25.47 -11.90
N GLN A 200 29.91 24.31 -11.98
CA GLN A 200 31.27 24.16 -12.52
C GLN A 200 31.32 24.47 -14.02
N HIS A 201 30.31 24.06 -14.79
CA HIS A 201 30.19 24.44 -16.20
C HIS A 201 30.02 25.95 -16.37
N SER A 202 29.13 26.57 -15.59
CA SER A 202 28.91 28.01 -15.66
C SER A 202 30.14 28.83 -15.24
N LEU A 203 30.84 28.40 -14.18
CA LEU A 203 32.09 29.02 -13.75
C LEU A 203 33.16 28.88 -14.83
N SER A 204 33.28 27.71 -15.48
CA SER A 204 34.22 27.52 -16.59
C SER A 204 33.92 28.44 -17.77
N GLU A 205 32.65 28.71 -18.10
CA GLU A 205 32.29 29.65 -19.16
C GLU A 205 32.72 31.08 -18.79
N ILE A 206 32.48 31.52 -17.56
CA ILE A 206 32.86 32.86 -17.08
C ILE A 206 34.39 33.00 -16.98
N ASP A 207 35.07 32.01 -16.42
CA ASP A 207 36.53 31.99 -16.23
C ASP A 207 37.28 31.99 -17.58
N THR A 208 36.70 31.38 -18.62
CA THR A 208 37.29 31.39 -19.97
C THR A 208 37.28 32.79 -20.58
N VAL A 209 36.21 33.57 -20.36
CA VAL A 209 36.11 34.95 -20.84
C VAL A 209 36.90 35.89 -19.93
N ALA A 210 37.02 35.58 -18.64
CA ALA A 210 37.72 36.38 -17.63
C ALA A 210 37.33 37.88 -17.68
N PRO A 211 36.06 38.22 -17.40
CA PRO A 211 35.61 39.60 -17.42
C PRO A 211 36.24 40.43 -16.28
N GLU A 212 36.53 41.70 -16.55
CA GLU A 212 37.00 42.65 -15.54
C GLU A 212 35.90 43.60 -15.07
N PRO A 213 35.97 44.11 -13.82
CA PRO A 213 35.02 45.10 -13.35
C PRO A 213 34.96 46.36 -14.23
N GLY A 214 33.75 46.82 -14.55
CA GLY A 214 33.49 47.96 -15.44
C GLY A 214 34.08 47.84 -16.86
N GLU A 215 34.40 46.64 -17.33
CA GLU A 215 34.96 46.40 -18.66
C GLU A 215 33.95 46.68 -19.79
N ASP A 216 32.69 46.29 -19.60
CA ASP A 216 31.60 46.54 -20.56
C ASP A 216 31.38 48.02 -20.82
N GLU A 217 31.35 48.85 -19.77
CA GLU A 217 31.23 50.31 -19.91
C GLU A 217 32.42 50.92 -20.66
N ARG A 218 33.65 50.49 -20.31
CA ARG A 218 34.88 50.95 -20.98
C ARG A 218 34.88 50.58 -22.46
N ILE A 219 34.53 49.34 -22.79
CA ILE A 219 34.51 48.85 -24.17
C ILE A 219 33.43 49.55 -24.98
N VAL A 220 32.23 49.74 -24.45
CA VAL A 220 31.17 50.49 -25.15
C VAL A 220 31.63 51.92 -25.46
N ALA A 221 32.24 52.61 -24.50
CA ALA A 221 32.75 53.96 -24.72
C ALA A 221 33.86 54.02 -25.79
N GLU A 222 34.78 53.04 -25.78
CA GLU A 222 35.87 52.99 -26.75
C GLU A 222 35.41 52.57 -28.15
N VAL A 223 34.46 51.64 -28.27
CA VAL A 223 33.83 51.25 -29.54
C VAL A 223 33.12 52.43 -30.18
N LEU A 224 32.39 53.25 -29.40
CA LEU A 224 31.77 54.47 -29.91
C LEU A 224 32.83 55.45 -30.44
N ARG A 225 33.90 55.66 -29.66
CA ARG A 225 35.00 56.57 -30.05
C ARG A 225 35.69 56.15 -31.34
N LEU A 226 36.00 54.86 -31.48
CA LEU A 226 36.67 54.32 -32.67
C LEU A 226 35.74 54.25 -33.88
N GLY A 227 34.46 53.92 -33.68
CA GLY A 227 33.45 53.93 -34.75
C GLY A 227 33.23 55.31 -35.35
N ASP A 228 33.24 56.35 -34.52
CA ASP A 228 33.18 57.75 -35.00
C ASP A 228 34.43 58.10 -35.84
N LEU A 229 35.62 57.66 -35.41
CA LEU A 229 36.88 57.89 -36.15
C LEU A 229 36.92 57.16 -37.49
N ASP A 230 36.45 55.91 -37.57
CA ASP A 230 36.38 55.17 -38.83
C ASP A 230 35.37 55.77 -39.80
N SER A 231 34.21 56.24 -39.30
CA SER A 231 33.22 56.95 -40.11
C SER A 231 33.81 58.25 -40.71
N LEU A 232 34.59 58.99 -39.93
CA LEU A 232 35.31 60.19 -40.41
C LEU A 232 36.37 59.84 -41.45
N ARG A 233 37.10 58.74 -41.26
CA ARG A 233 38.13 58.27 -42.20
C ARG A 233 37.51 57.81 -43.52
N GLU A 234 36.40 57.08 -43.49
CA GLU A 234 35.67 56.65 -44.68
C GLU A 234 35.16 57.87 -45.47
N ALA A 235 34.55 58.84 -44.80
CA ALA A 235 34.04 60.05 -45.42
C ALA A 235 35.16 60.90 -46.07
N ALA A 236 36.27 61.13 -45.35
CA ALA A 236 37.40 61.90 -45.87
C ALA A 236 38.15 61.15 -46.99
N GLY A 237 38.29 59.82 -46.87
CA GLY A 237 38.93 58.97 -47.87
C GLY A 237 38.14 58.91 -49.17
N ALA A 238 36.83 58.71 -49.08
CA ALA A 238 35.94 58.72 -50.25
C ALA A 238 35.92 60.10 -50.94
N ALA A 239 35.90 61.19 -50.17
CA ALA A 239 35.98 62.55 -50.71
C ALA A 239 37.33 62.80 -51.41
N HIS A 240 38.44 62.42 -50.79
CA HIS A 240 39.78 62.54 -51.38
C HIS A 240 39.88 61.74 -52.68
N ALA A 241 39.43 60.49 -52.69
CA ALA A 241 39.42 59.63 -53.88
C ALA A 241 38.57 60.22 -55.02
N ALA A 242 37.42 60.83 -54.71
CA ALA A 242 36.59 61.48 -55.72
C ALA A 242 37.27 62.71 -56.37
N LEU A 243 38.10 63.44 -55.63
CA LEU A 243 38.81 64.63 -56.13
C LEU A 243 40.10 64.29 -56.87
N ALA A 244 40.94 63.45 -56.27
CA ALA A 244 42.28 63.09 -56.76
C ALA A 244 42.30 61.89 -57.72
N GLY A 245 41.22 61.09 -57.73
CA GLY A 245 41.18 59.77 -58.35
C GLY A 245 41.61 58.67 -57.37
N SER A 246 41.02 57.49 -57.49
CA SER A 246 41.49 56.30 -56.77
C SER A 246 42.83 55.85 -57.35
N GLY A 247 43.81 55.57 -56.50
CA GLY A 247 45.16 55.12 -56.89
C GLY A 247 45.20 53.82 -57.70
N ASP A 248 44.06 53.17 -57.88
CA ASP A 248 43.87 51.88 -58.54
C ASP A 248 43.63 52.02 -60.07
N GLY A 249 43.64 53.25 -60.60
CA GLY A 249 43.61 53.52 -62.05
C GLY A 249 42.22 53.45 -62.69
N GLU A 250 41.16 53.16 -61.92
CA GLU A 250 39.77 53.26 -62.38
C GLU A 250 39.16 54.61 -61.99
N GLY A 251 38.88 55.45 -62.98
CA GLY A 251 38.20 56.74 -62.83
C GLY A 251 39.14 57.94 -62.72
N ALA A 252 39.03 58.85 -63.69
CA ALA A 252 39.69 60.16 -63.62
C ALA A 252 39.07 60.98 -62.48
N GLY A 253 39.89 61.49 -61.55
CA GLY A 253 39.41 62.34 -60.47
C GLY A 253 38.85 63.67 -60.99
N ALA A 254 38.14 64.42 -60.14
CA ALA A 254 37.66 65.75 -60.50
C ALA A 254 38.80 66.66 -61.02
N LEU A 255 40.01 66.55 -60.43
CA LEU A 255 41.20 67.28 -60.89
C LEU A 255 41.62 66.94 -62.31
N ASP A 256 41.58 65.66 -62.70
CA ASP A 256 41.90 65.21 -64.05
C ASP A 256 40.86 65.71 -65.06
N ALA A 257 39.58 65.64 -64.70
CA ALA A 257 38.48 66.13 -65.52
C ALA A 257 38.58 67.65 -65.75
N LEU A 258 38.88 68.41 -64.69
CA LEU A 258 39.09 69.86 -64.75
C LEU A 258 40.35 70.21 -65.54
N GLY A 259 41.45 69.50 -65.34
CA GLY A 259 42.70 69.68 -66.08
C GLY A 259 42.50 69.42 -67.58
N GLY A 260 41.80 68.34 -67.93
CA GLY A 260 41.42 68.03 -69.31
C GLY A 260 40.46 69.06 -69.93
N ALA A 261 39.53 69.62 -69.15
CA ALA A 261 38.66 70.70 -69.61
C ALA A 261 39.46 71.99 -69.88
N ARG A 262 40.36 72.38 -68.96
CA ARG A 262 41.21 73.57 -69.11
C ARG A 262 42.09 73.46 -70.35
N ALA A 263 42.77 72.33 -70.55
CA ALA A 263 43.65 72.13 -71.70
C ALA A 263 42.91 72.28 -73.04
N ARG A 264 41.65 71.82 -73.12
CA ARG A 264 40.81 71.97 -74.33
C ARG A 264 40.40 73.43 -74.59
N LEU A 265 40.12 74.19 -73.53
CA LEU A 265 39.80 75.62 -73.65
C LEU A 265 41.04 76.44 -74.04
N GLU A 266 42.21 76.11 -73.48
CA GLU A 266 43.49 76.74 -73.83
C GLU A 266 43.92 76.45 -75.26
N SER A 267 43.57 75.27 -75.79
CA SER A 267 43.84 74.89 -77.19
C SER A 267 42.83 75.43 -78.20
N SER A 268 41.85 76.23 -77.78
CA SER A 268 40.82 76.79 -78.67
C SER A 268 41.31 78.07 -79.36
N ASP A 269 40.96 78.24 -80.63
CA ASP A 269 41.21 79.48 -81.39
C ASP A 269 40.18 80.59 -81.08
N ASP A 270 39.15 80.32 -80.27
CA ASP A 270 38.10 81.28 -79.89
C ASP A 270 38.49 82.06 -78.61
N PRO A 271 38.67 83.40 -78.68
CA PRO A 271 39.08 84.22 -77.54
C PRO A 271 38.11 84.18 -76.34
N ALA A 272 36.81 83.99 -76.58
CA ALA A 272 35.81 83.87 -75.51
C ALA A 272 35.94 82.55 -74.76
N LEU A 273 36.34 81.47 -75.45
CA LEU A 273 36.62 80.18 -74.81
C LEU A 273 37.96 80.20 -74.05
N THR A 274 39.02 80.78 -74.63
CA THR A 274 40.32 80.90 -73.94
C THR A 274 40.22 81.79 -72.69
N ALA A 275 39.38 82.83 -72.72
CA ALA A 275 39.14 83.70 -71.55
C ALA A 275 38.49 82.98 -70.35
N LEU A 276 37.91 81.78 -70.55
CA LEU A 276 37.37 80.95 -69.46
C LEU A 276 38.44 80.06 -68.80
N ALA A 277 39.59 79.83 -69.44
CA ALA A 277 40.66 78.98 -68.91
C ALA A 277 41.25 79.47 -67.57
N PRO A 278 41.46 80.79 -67.33
CA PRO A 278 41.89 81.29 -66.03
C PRO A 278 40.92 80.93 -64.91
N ARG A 279 39.60 80.96 -65.17
CA ARG A 279 38.57 80.58 -64.19
C ARG A 279 38.60 79.10 -63.85
N LEU A 280 38.89 78.23 -64.83
CA LEU A 280 39.15 76.81 -64.55
C LEU A 280 40.47 76.62 -63.79
N GLY A 281 41.49 77.44 -64.07
CA GLY A 281 42.73 77.46 -63.30
C GLY A 281 42.51 77.77 -61.82
N GLU A 282 41.67 78.77 -61.52
CA GLU A 282 41.24 79.11 -60.16
C GLU A 282 40.48 77.95 -59.50
N ALA A 283 39.54 77.33 -60.21
CA ALA A 283 38.80 76.17 -59.69
C ALA A 283 39.72 74.96 -59.40
N ILE A 284 40.69 74.69 -60.27
CA ILE A 284 41.69 73.63 -60.07
C ILE A 284 42.51 73.92 -58.81
N ALA A 285 42.98 75.16 -58.62
CA ALA A 285 43.74 75.53 -57.44
C ALA A 285 42.95 75.25 -56.14
N VAL A 286 41.67 75.66 -56.09
CA VAL A 286 40.79 75.39 -54.94
C VAL A 286 40.63 73.89 -54.69
N VAL A 287 40.43 73.09 -55.74
CA VAL A 287 40.27 71.63 -55.59
C VAL A 287 41.59 70.97 -55.15
N VAL A 288 42.75 71.44 -55.62
CA VAL A 288 44.08 70.98 -55.18
C VAL A 288 44.27 71.28 -53.69
N ASP A 289 43.92 72.48 -53.25
CA ASP A 289 44.03 72.88 -51.84
C ASP A 289 43.16 71.97 -50.96
N VAL A 290 41.87 71.79 -51.30
CA VAL A 290 40.95 70.89 -50.55
C VAL A 290 41.43 69.44 -50.56
N THR A 291 41.98 68.96 -51.69
CA THR A 291 42.55 67.60 -51.77
C THR A 291 43.75 67.46 -50.84
N THR A 292 44.62 68.46 -50.78
CA THR A 292 45.80 68.49 -49.90
C THR A 292 45.38 68.53 -48.43
N GLU A 293 44.37 69.34 -48.09
CA GLU A 293 43.78 69.40 -46.75
C GLU A 293 43.16 68.06 -46.34
N LEU A 294 42.41 67.40 -47.22
CA LEU A 294 41.84 66.06 -46.96
C LEU A 294 42.94 65.01 -46.77
N SER A 295 44.03 65.08 -47.54
CA SER A 295 45.18 64.19 -47.40
C SER A 295 45.91 64.38 -46.06
N SER A 296 46.11 65.63 -45.64
CA SER A 296 46.65 65.96 -44.31
C SER A 296 45.73 65.45 -43.20
N TYR A 297 44.43 65.70 -43.31
CA TYR A 297 43.43 65.24 -42.35
C TYR A 297 43.45 63.71 -42.19
N LEU A 298 43.49 62.96 -43.30
CA LEU A 298 43.60 61.49 -43.27
C LEU A 298 44.91 61.01 -42.64
N SER A 299 46.01 61.72 -42.85
CA SER A 299 47.33 61.38 -42.30
C SER A 299 47.41 61.62 -40.78
N ASP A 300 46.62 62.58 -40.28
CA ASP A 300 46.57 62.95 -38.86
C ASP A 300 45.63 62.03 -38.03
N LEU A 301 44.79 61.21 -38.67
CA LEU A 301 43.88 60.30 -37.97
C LEU A 301 44.62 59.06 -37.41
N PRO A 302 44.49 58.72 -36.10
CA PRO A 302 45.16 57.59 -35.47
C PRO A 302 44.80 56.23 -36.12
N SER A 303 45.80 55.43 -36.50
CA SER A 303 45.63 54.17 -37.25
C SER A 303 45.77 52.93 -36.36
N ASP A 304 44.66 52.29 -36.00
CA ASP A 304 44.63 50.87 -35.63
C ASP A 304 43.35 50.21 -36.14
N PRO A 305 43.34 49.68 -37.38
CA PRO A 305 42.17 49.03 -37.98
C PRO A 305 41.71 47.76 -37.25
N ALA A 306 42.59 47.12 -36.48
CA ALA A 306 42.27 45.88 -35.78
C ALA A 306 41.68 46.11 -34.37
N ALA A 307 41.87 47.32 -33.81
CA ALA A 307 41.39 47.66 -32.47
C ALA A 307 39.86 47.59 -32.37
N LEU A 308 39.14 48.13 -33.35
CA LEU A 308 37.66 48.15 -33.33
C LEU A 308 37.09 46.72 -33.41
N ASP A 309 37.59 45.89 -34.34
CA ASP A 309 37.16 44.50 -34.49
C ASP A 309 37.46 43.65 -33.25
N SER A 310 38.61 43.87 -32.61
CA SER A 310 38.96 43.20 -31.36
C SER A 310 38.02 43.61 -30.21
N LEU A 311 37.66 44.89 -30.11
CA LEU A 311 36.74 45.39 -29.10
C LEU A 311 35.30 44.94 -29.33
N LEU A 312 34.85 44.85 -30.58
CA LEU A 312 33.54 44.31 -30.94
C LEU A 312 33.44 42.81 -30.61
N THR A 313 34.50 42.06 -30.87
CA THR A 313 34.60 40.64 -30.48
C THR A 313 34.51 40.51 -28.96
N ARG A 314 35.31 41.29 -28.23
CA ARG A 314 35.29 41.30 -26.76
C ARG A 314 33.93 41.73 -26.20
N GLN A 315 33.29 42.74 -26.79
CA GLN A 315 31.93 43.15 -26.43
C GLN A 315 30.92 42.02 -26.62
N ALA A 316 31.04 41.23 -27.69
CA ALA A 316 30.16 40.09 -27.93
C ALA A 316 30.36 38.96 -26.89
N GLU A 317 31.60 38.69 -26.50
CA GLU A 317 31.93 37.74 -25.41
C GLU A 317 31.29 38.16 -24.09
N LEU A 318 31.49 39.43 -23.67
CA LEU A 318 30.90 39.97 -22.44
C LEU A 318 29.36 39.95 -22.49
N LYS A 319 28.77 40.31 -23.63
CA LYS A 319 27.32 40.29 -23.83
C LYS A 319 26.73 38.89 -23.79
N SER A 320 27.49 37.88 -24.21
CA SER A 320 27.09 36.46 -24.07
C SER A 320 26.98 36.06 -22.60
N LEU A 321 27.93 36.50 -21.76
CA LEU A 321 27.89 36.25 -20.33
C LEU A 321 26.73 36.99 -19.65
N THR A 322 26.56 38.29 -19.90
CA THR A 322 25.50 39.07 -19.25
C THR A 322 24.10 38.57 -19.64
N ARG A 323 23.93 38.09 -20.87
CA ARG A 323 22.67 37.46 -21.28
C ARG A 323 22.36 36.17 -20.49
N LYS A 324 23.37 35.40 -20.10
CA LYS A 324 23.20 34.10 -19.43
C LYS A 324 23.11 34.21 -17.90
N TYR A 325 23.89 35.11 -17.31
CA TYR A 325 24.20 35.05 -15.87
C TYR A 325 23.67 36.25 -15.07
N ALA A 326 23.84 37.49 -15.55
CA ALA A 326 23.48 38.69 -14.80
C ALA A 326 23.41 39.94 -15.72
N PRO A 327 22.68 41.01 -15.35
CA PRO A 327 22.42 42.13 -16.25
C PRO A 327 23.64 42.92 -16.73
N ASP A 328 24.73 42.95 -15.96
CA ASP A 328 25.99 43.65 -16.26
C ASP A 328 27.21 42.81 -15.83
N VAL A 329 28.41 43.22 -16.26
CA VAL A 329 29.64 42.46 -16.01
C VAL A 329 29.96 42.34 -14.52
N ASP A 330 29.78 43.40 -13.74
CA ASP A 330 30.04 43.39 -12.29
C ASP A 330 29.11 42.40 -11.57
N ALA A 331 27.85 42.32 -11.98
CA ALA A 331 26.90 41.35 -11.46
C ALA A 331 27.23 39.91 -11.89
N VAL A 332 27.81 39.69 -13.08
CA VAL A 332 28.30 38.36 -13.49
C VAL A 332 29.46 37.92 -12.60
N ILE A 333 30.38 38.82 -12.27
CA ILE A 333 31.51 38.54 -11.37
C ILE A 333 31.00 38.23 -9.96
N ALA A 334 30.07 39.02 -9.44
CA ALA A 334 29.45 38.77 -8.14
C ALA A 334 28.73 37.41 -8.10
N TRP A 335 27.97 37.09 -9.15
CA TRP A 335 27.34 35.77 -9.29
C TRP A 335 28.36 34.63 -9.31
N ALA A 336 29.50 34.81 -10.00
CA ALA A 336 30.57 33.81 -10.04
C ALA A 336 31.18 33.58 -8.65
N ASP A 337 31.37 34.62 -7.84
CA ASP A 337 31.88 34.48 -6.47
C ASP A 337 30.91 33.76 -5.53
N GLU A 338 29.60 34.07 -5.65
CA GLU A 338 28.55 33.33 -4.95
C GLU A 338 28.53 31.86 -5.39
N ALA A 339 28.62 31.59 -6.69
CA ALA A 339 28.66 30.25 -7.26
C ALA A 339 29.89 29.45 -6.79
N ARG A 340 31.08 30.07 -6.72
CA ARG A 340 32.29 29.43 -6.16
C ARG A 340 32.13 29.09 -4.69
N THR A 341 31.57 30.01 -3.90
CA THR A 341 31.30 29.79 -2.48
C THR A 341 30.31 28.65 -2.29
N ARG A 342 29.25 28.63 -3.09
CA ARG A 342 28.25 27.55 -3.09
C ARG A 342 28.88 26.23 -3.46
N LEU A 343 29.65 26.15 -4.56
CA LEU A 343 30.32 24.94 -5.02
C LEU A 343 31.27 24.38 -3.95
N ALA A 344 32.05 25.23 -3.29
CA ALA A 344 32.94 24.82 -2.20
C ALA A 344 32.20 24.28 -0.96
N SER A 345 30.92 24.65 -0.78
CA SER A 345 30.06 24.16 0.31
C SER A 345 29.32 22.85 0.00
N LEU A 346 29.30 22.41 -1.26
CA LEU A 346 28.64 21.16 -1.67
C LEU A 346 29.50 19.96 -1.26
N ASP A 347 29.12 19.30 -0.18
CA ASP A 347 29.73 18.04 0.25
C ASP A 347 29.08 16.86 -0.49
N VAL A 348 29.85 16.23 -1.39
CA VAL A 348 29.45 15.07 -2.21
C VAL A 348 30.16 13.80 -1.71
N SER A 349 30.47 13.68 -0.41
CA SER A 349 31.22 12.53 0.13
C SER A 349 30.58 11.18 -0.23
N GLU A 350 31.25 10.45 -1.12
CA GLU A 350 30.88 9.10 -1.54
C GLU A 350 31.19 8.06 -0.44
N GLU A 351 32.15 8.36 0.46
CA GLU A 351 32.57 7.45 1.52
C GLU A 351 31.46 7.18 2.54
N ALA A 352 30.69 8.21 2.90
CA ALA A 352 29.57 8.06 3.82
C ALA A 352 28.43 7.22 3.21
N LEU A 353 28.16 7.39 1.91
CA LEU A 353 27.20 6.56 1.18
C LEU A 353 27.66 5.12 1.05
N ALA A 354 28.95 4.89 0.78
CA ALA A 354 29.53 3.56 0.69
C ALA A 354 29.47 2.83 2.04
N ALA A 355 29.79 3.52 3.14
CA ALA A 355 29.65 2.97 4.49
C ALA A 355 28.19 2.59 4.81
N LEU A 356 27.24 3.47 4.52
CA LEU A 356 25.82 3.21 4.72
C LEU A 356 25.30 2.06 3.84
N ALA A 357 25.78 1.93 2.60
CA ALA A 357 25.46 0.81 1.73
C ALA A 357 25.96 -0.53 2.31
N ALA A 358 27.16 -0.55 2.90
CA ALA A 358 27.68 -1.73 3.59
C ALA A 358 26.88 -2.09 4.85
N GLU A 359 26.39 -1.10 5.60
CA GLU A 359 25.47 -1.30 6.73
C GLU A 359 24.14 -1.90 6.28
N VAL A 360 23.55 -1.38 5.20
CA VAL A 360 22.32 -1.92 4.59
C VAL A 360 22.51 -3.37 4.20
N GLU A 361 23.62 -3.73 3.56
CA GLU A 361 23.88 -5.10 3.14
C GLU A 361 24.10 -6.04 4.34
N THR A 362 24.76 -5.56 5.39
CA THR A 362 24.92 -6.31 6.64
C THR A 362 23.58 -6.58 7.31
N ALA A 363 22.71 -5.57 7.39
CA ALA A 363 21.35 -5.72 7.92
C ALA A 363 20.51 -6.65 7.03
N ALA A 364 20.63 -6.54 5.70
CA ALA A 364 19.96 -7.43 4.74
C ALA A 364 20.38 -8.89 4.95
N ALA A 365 21.68 -9.15 5.20
CA ALA A 365 22.18 -10.50 5.49
C ALA A 365 21.51 -11.12 6.72
N GLN A 366 21.28 -10.34 7.77
CA GLN A 366 20.56 -10.80 8.97
C GLN A 366 19.09 -11.09 8.67
N VAL A 367 18.43 -10.28 7.84
CA VAL A 367 17.05 -10.56 7.39
C VAL A 367 17.01 -11.86 6.59
N ARG A 368 17.96 -12.09 5.67
CA ARG A 368 18.03 -13.34 4.89
C ARG A 368 18.23 -14.56 5.78
N GLU A 369 19.13 -14.49 6.74
CA GLU A 369 19.40 -15.60 7.67
C GLU A 369 18.16 -15.93 8.52
N THR A 370 17.53 -14.92 9.10
CA THR A 370 16.33 -15.09 9.94
C THR A 370 15.13 -15.56 9.12
N ALA A 371 14.96 -15.05 7.89
CA ALA A 371 13.95 -15.50 6.95
C ALA A 371 14.09 -16.99 6.62
N LYS A 372 15.31 -17.46 6.27
CA LYS A 372 15.57 -18.88 5.98
C LYS A 372 15.21 -19.79 7.16
N LYS A 373 15.57 -19.39 8.38
CA LYS A 373 15.24 -20.14 9.61
C LYS A 373 13.73 -20.18 9.82
N LEU A 374 13.04 -19.06 9.62
CA LEU A 374 11.57 -18.95 9.72
C LEU A 374 10.87 -19.86 8.70
N THR A 375 11.27 -19.81 7.42
CA THR A 375 10.74 -20.67 6.36
C THR A 375 10.94 -22.16 6.68
N ALA A 376 12.12 -22.54 7.17
CA ALA A 376 12.40 -23.93 7.54
C ALA A 376 11.51 -24.41 8.70
N ALA A 377 11.31 -23.57 9.72
CA ALA A 377 10.42 -23.86 10.84
C ALA A 377 8.97 -24.00 10.37
N ARG A 378 8.48 -23.09 9.52
CA ARG A 378 7.15 -23.14 8.92
C ARG A 378 6.93 -24.40 8.08
N ARG A 379 7.88 -24.78 7.22
CA ARG A 379 7.80 -26.05 6.45
C ARG A 379 7.73 -27.28 7.34
N LYS A 380 8.43 -27.28 8.49
CA LYS A 380 8.34 -28.37 9.47
C LYS A 380 6.97 -28.39 10.16
N ALA A 381 6.46 -27.23 10.57
CA ALA A 381 5.13 -27.11 11.16
C ALA A 381 4.03 -27.50 10.16
N ALA A 382 4.16 -27.12 8.89
CA ALA A 382 3.20 -27.41 7.83
C ALA A 382 2.98 -28.91 7.65
N ARG A 383 4.07 -29.70 7.64
CA ARG A 383 3.98 -31.18 7.57
C ARG A 383 3.29 -31.78 8.79
N LYS A 384 3.57 -31.25 9.98
CA LYS A 384 2.94 -31.72 11.22
C LYS A 384 1.44 -31.37 11.24
N LEU A 385 1.08 -30.14 10.88
CA LEU A 385 -0.30 -29.67 10.79
C LEU A 385 -1.09 -30.51 9.78
N ALA A 386 -0.55 -30.68 8.57
CA ALA A 386 -1.13 -31.51 7.52
C ALA A 386 -1.41 -32.95 7.99
N THR A 387 -0.47 -33.55 8.73
CA THR A 387 -0.63 -34.91 9.28
C THR A 387 -1.71 -34.96 10.36
N ALA A 388 -1.70 -34.02 11.30
CA ALA A 388 -2.67 -33.96 12.39
C ALA A 388 -4.09 -33.74 11.87
N VAL A 389 -4.28 -32.75 10.99
CA VAL A 389 -5.60 -32.47 10.40
C VAL A 389 -6.08 -33.62 9.52
N SER A 390 -5.21 -34.25 8.73
CA SER A 390 -5.59 -35.42 7.92
C SER A 390 -6.04 -36.61 8.77
N ALA A 391 -5.45 -36.80 9.96
CA ALA A 391 -5.91 -37.82 10.90
C ALA A 391 -7.32 -37.50 11.43
N GLU A 392 -7.59 -36.22 11.75
CA GLU A 392 -8.91 -35.78 12.20
C GLU A 392 -9.98 -35.87 11.10
N LEU A 393 -9.65 -35.53 9.85
CA LEU A 393 -10.53 -35.69 8.69
C LEU A 393 -10.99 -37.14 8.50
N SER A 394 -10.15 -38.12 8.86
CA SER A 394 -10.51 -39.53 8.76
C SER A 394 -11.71 -39.92 9.62
N GLY A 395 -11.80 -39.33 10.81
CA GLY A 395 -12.96 -39.51 11.71
C GLY A 395 -14.23 -38.82 11.21
N LEU A 396 -14.11 -37.75 10.42
CA LEU A 396 -15.23 -36.91 9.98
C LEU A 396 -15.85 -37.35 8.63
N ALA A 397 -15.92 -38.66 8.39
CA ALA A 397 -16.34 -39.26 7.11
C ALA A 397 -15.53 -38.81 5.88
N MET A 398 -14.32 -38.27 6.09
CA MET A 398 -13.42 -37.82 5.03
C MET A 398 -12.13 -38.66 5.01
N GLY A 399 -12.23 -39.96 5.29
CA GLY A 399 -11.09 -40.90 5.38
C GLY A 399 -10.21 -41.06 4.14
N ARG A 400 -10.68 -40.60 2.98
CA ARG A 400 -9.88 -40.56 1.75
C ARG A 400 -9.27 -39.18 1.49
N ALA A 401 -9.72 -38.16 2.20
CA ALA A 401 -9.24 -36.80 2.04
C ALA A 401 -7.92 -36.58 2.78
N LYS A 402 -7.08 -35.70 2.25
CA LYS A 402 -5.81 -35.30 2.87
C LYS A 402 -5.63 -33.80 2.76
N LEU A 403 -5.26 -33.18 3.86
CA LEU A 403 -4.82 -31.79 3.89
C LEU A 403 -3.33 -31.74 3.55
N GLU A 404 -2.96 -30.84 2.65
CA GLU A 404 -1.60 -30.45 2.34
C GLU A 404 -1.42 -28.96 2.68
N VAL A 405 -0.32 -28.62 3.33
CA VAL A 405 0.01 -27.23 3.68
C VAL A 405 1.28 -26.87 2.95
N GLU A 406 1.15 -26.01 1.94
CA GLU A 406 2.25 -25.58 1.09
C GLU A 406 2.81 -24.25 1.60
N VAL A 407 4.14 -24.16 1.74
CA VAL A 407 4.86 -22.94 2.14
C VAL A 407 5.76 -22.53 0.98
N ARG A 408 5.38 -21.48 0.26
CA ARG A 408 6.09 -20.99 -0.93
C ARG A 408 6.74 -19.64 -0.66
N PRO A 409 7.94 -19.36 -1.21
CA PRO A 409 8.50 -18.01 -1.21
C PRO A 409 7.58 -17.03 -1.94
N LEU A 410 7.39 -15.85 -1.37
CA LEU A 410 6.61 -14.77 -1.97
C LEU A 410 7.51 -13.93 -2.87
N ALA A 411 7.30 -13.99 -4.18
CA ALA A 411 8.11 -13.25 -5.15
C ALA A 411 7.91 -11.73 -5.00
N ALA A 412 8.98 -10.96 -5.12
CA ALA A 412 8.90 -9.49 -5.15
C ALA A 412 8.20 -9.01 -6.43
N ALA A 413 7.35 -7.99 -6.30
CA ALA A 413 6.77 -7.30 -7.45
C ALA A 413 7.76 -6.28 -8.05
N ALA A 414 7.52 -5.82 -9.28
CA ALA A 414 8.42 -4.85 -9.95
C ALA A 414 8.61 -3.52 -9.20
N GLN A 415 7.65 -3.13 -8.35
CA GLN A 415 7.70 -1.94 -7.50
C GLN A 415 7.55 -2.32 -6.03
N ASP A 416 8.24 -3.40 -5.62
CA ASP A 416 8.14 -3.91 -4.26
C ASP A 416 8.68 -2.89 -3.24
N SER A 417 7.97 -2.77 -2.12
CA SER A 417 8.37 -1.88 -1.02
C SER A 417 9.60 -2.40 -0.26
N ALA A 418 9.84 -3.71 -0.27
CA ALA A 418 10.87 -4.39 0.49
C ALA A 418 11.44 -5.62 -0.27
N PRO A 419 12.03 -5.43 -1.46
CA PRO A 419 12.67 -6.52 -2.20
C PRO A 419 13.92 -7.00 -1.47
N LEU A 420 14.05 -8.32 -1.33
CA LEU A 420 15.19 -8.97 -0.70
C LEU A 420 15.62 -10.19 -1.53
N THR A 421 16.88 -10.21 -1.98
CA THR A 421 17.43 -11.36 -2.70
C THR A 421 17.78 -12.49 -1.73
N VAL A 422 17.08 -13.62 -1.79
CA VAL A 422 17.36 -14.81 -0.99
C VAL A 422 17.69 -15.96 -1.94
N ASP A 423 18.91 -16.52 -1.84
CA ASP A 423 19.37 -17.65 -2.65
C ASP A 423 19.21 -17.44 -4.17
N GLY A 424 19.43 -16.21 -4.64
CA GLY A 424 19.35 -15.84 -6.06
C GLY A 424 17.95 -15.51 -6.57
N ALA A 425 16.91 -15.59 -5.71
CA ALA A 425 15.55 -15.16 -6.04
C ALA A 425 15.20 -13.85 -5.32
N GLU A 426 14.50 -12.94 -5.99
CA GLU A 426 14.01 -11.69 -5.40
C GLU A 426 12.65 -11.91 -4.73
N LEU A 427 12.59 -11.77 -3.41
CA LEU A 427 11.41 -12.04 -2.60
C LEU A 427 10.89 -10.78 -1.92
N HIS A 428 9.58 -10.73 -1.69
CA HIS A 428 8.97 -9.71 -0.85
C HIS A 428 9.28 -9.99 0.61
N ALA A 429 10.06 -9.13 1.26
CA ALA A 429 10.25 -9.17 2.71
C ALA A 429 9.09 -8.46 3.42
N GLY A 430 7.97 -9.17 3.58
CA GLY A 430 6.78 -8.68 4.28
C GLY A 430 6.96 -8.64 5.79
N ALA A 431 6.02 -8.02 6.52
CA ALA A 431 6.08 -7.96 7.99
C ALA A 431 6.05 -9.34 8.67
N SER A 432 5.49 -10.34 7.99
CA SER A 432 5.33 -11.71 8.48
C SER A 432 6.35 -12.69 7.87
N GLY A 433 7.37 -12.23 7.15
CA GLY A 433 8.36 -13.10 6.50
C GLY A 433 8.38 -12.97 4.99
N VAL A 434 9.06 -13.92 4.35
CA VAL A 434 9.23 -14.02 2.88
C VAL A 434 8.40 -15.14 2.26
N ASP A 435 7.48 -15.72 3.03
CA ASP A 435 6.69 -16.88 2.63
C ASP A 435 5.20 -16.53 2.56
N GLU A 436 4.52 -17.15 1.60
CA GLU A 436 3.08 -17.34 1.59
C GLU A 436 2.73 -18.79 1.95
N VAL A 437 1.56 -18.99 2.57
CA VAL A 437 1.06 -20.31 2.93
C VAL A 437 -0.24 -20.56 2.19
N GLU A 438 -0.35 -21.75 1.60
CA GLU A 438 -1.56 -22.20 0.91
C GLU A 438 -2.02 -23.56 1.48
N PHE A 439 -3.25 -23.62 2.00
CA PHE A 439 -3.88 -24.87 2.42
C PHE A 439 -4.60 -25.49 1.22
N ARG A 440 -4.26 -26.75 0.95
CA ARG A 440 -4.77 -27.51 -0.19
C ARG A 440 -5.39 -28.81 0.30
N LEU A 441 -6.46 -29.25 -0.36
CA LEU A 441 -7.18 -30.46 -0.03
C LEU A 441 -7.18 -31.39 -1.25
N SER A 442 -6.87 -32.66 -1.00
CA SER A 442 -7.14 -33.75 -1.94
C SER A 442 -8.37 -34.48 -1.40
N ALA A 443 -9.47 -34.50 -2.15
CA ALA A 443 -10.75 -35.05 -1.67
C ALA A 443 -10.75 -36.59 -1.53
N HIS A 444 -9.95 -37.28 -2.35
CA HIS A 444 -9.78 -38.73 -2.28
C HIS A 444 -8.37 -39.13 -2.73
N SER A 445 -7.96 -40.36 -2.41
CA SER A 445 -6.68 -40.92 -2.87
C SER A 445 -6.55 -40.79 -4.40
N GLY A 446 -5.50 -40.13 -4.86
CA GLY A 446 -5.22 -39.88 -6.29
C GLY A 446 -5.90 -38.64 -6.89
N ALA A 447 -6.73 -37.90 -6.14
CA ALA A 447 -7.26 -36.62 -6.59
C ALA A 447 -6.18 -35.54 -6.60
N GLN A 448 -6.28 -34.61 -7.54
CA GLN A 448 -5.44 -33.41 -7.55
C GLN A 448 -5.66 -32.61 -6.27
N SER A 449 -4.56 -32.21 -5.62
CA SER A 449 -4.58 -31.30 -4.48
C SER A 449 -4.95 -29.89 -4.95
N LEU A 450 -6.08 -29.37 -4.48
CA LEU A 450 -6.61 -28.06 -4.89
C LEU A 450 -6.69 -27.11 -3.70
N PRO A 451 -6.57 -25.78 -3.89
CA PRO A 451 -6.80 -24.82 -2.82
C PRO A 451 -8.18 -25.02 -2.18
N LEU A 452 -8.29 -24.77 -0.87
CA LEU A 452 -9.57 -24.94 -0.13
C LEU A 452 -10.74 -24.21 -0.79
N SER A 453 -10.49 -23.04 -1.40
CA SER A 453 -11.49 -22.24 -2.13
C SER A 453 -12.12 -22.96 -3.33
N ARG A 454 -11.46 -23.99 -3.88
CA ARG A 454 -11.89 -24.70 -5.09
C ARG A 454 -12.20 -26.18 -4.87
N SER A 455 -11.93 -26.70 -3.67
CA SER A 455 -11.85 -28.15 -3.45
C SER A 455 -13.05 -28.78 -2.73
N ALA A 456 -13.92 -28.01 -2.07
CA ALA A 456 -14.90 -28.57 -1.13
C ALA A 456 -16.31 -27.99 -1.29
N SER A 457 -17.32 -28.82 -1.08
CA SER A 457 -18.71 -28.37 -0.84
C SER A 457 -18.83 -27.68 0.53
N GLY A 458 -19.88 -26.89 0.76
CA GLY A 458 -20.07 -26.14 2.02
C GLY A 458 -19.96 -27.01 3.28
N GLY A 459 -20.59 -28.19 3.28
CA GLY A 459 -20.52 -29.12 4.42
C GLY A 459 -19.16 -29.81 4.60
N GLU A 460 -18.44 -30.12 3.51
CA GLU A 460 -17.08 -30.66 3.59
C GLU A 460 -16.10 -29.62 4.14
N LEU A 461 -16.25 -28.37 3.73
CA LEU A 461 -15.40 -27.30 4.21
C LEU A 461 -15.62 -27.02 5.69
N SER A 462 -16.88 -27.02 6.18
CA SER A 462 -17.17 -26.91 7.62
C SER A 462 -16.55 -28.05 8.44
N ARG A 463 -16.48 -29.28 7.90
CA ARG A 463 -15.78 -30.39 8.56
C ARG A 463 -14.25 -30.24 8.54
N VAL A 464 -13.68 -29.69 7.46
CA VAL A 464 -12.26 -29.34 7.40
C VAL A 464 -11.93 -28.25 8.43
N MET A 465 -12.79 -27.25 8.58
CA MET A 465 -12.63 -26.23 9.62
C MET A 465 -12.70 -26.83 11.02
N LEU A 466 -13.67 -27.69 11.31
CA LEU A 466 -13.73 -28.39 12.60
C LEU A 466 -12.46 -29.21 12.87
N ALA A 467 -11.95 -29.94 11.87
CA ALA A 467 -10.71 -30.69 12.02
C ALA A 467 -9.50 -29.78 12.28
N LEU A 468 -9.44 -28.63 11.61
CA LEU A 468 -8.39 -27.64 11.81
C LEU A 468 -8.48 -27.02 13.22
N GLU A 469 -9.66 -26.55 13.62
CA GLU A 469 -9.88 -25.93 14.93
C GLU A 469 -9.62 -26.90 16.07
N VAL A 470 -10.00 -28.18 15.96
CA VAL A 470 -9.66 -29.20 16.97
C VAL A 470 -8.15 -29.36 17.13
N VAL A 471 -7.37 -29.23 16.05
CA VAL A 471 -5.91 -29.32 16.08
C VAL A 471 -5.28 -28.02 16.60
N LEU A 472 -5.82 -26.86 16.26
CA LEU A 472 -5.34 -25.54 16.71
C LEU A 472 -5.69 -25.25 18.18
N ALA A 473 -6.87 -25.69 18.63
CA ALA A 473 -7.40 -25.49 19.98
C ALA A 473 -6.59 -26.20 21.07
N ALA A 474 -5.62 -27.03 20.71
CA ALA A 474 -4.64 -27.55 21.66
C ALA A 474 -3.70 -26.47 22.21
N SER A 475 -3.65 -25.30 21.58
CA SER A 475 -2.73 -24.19 21.91
C SER A 475 -3.41 -22.89 22.38
N GLU A 476 -4.75 -22.83 22.34
CA GLU A 476 -5.54 -21.64 22.71
C GLU A 476 -6.78 -22.05 23.51
N TYR A 477 -7.34 -21.09 24.27
CA TYR A 477 -8.60 -21.25 24.99
C TYR A 477 -9.40 -19.94 25.00
N GLY A 478 -10.70 -20.05 25.23
CA GLY A 478 -11.53 -18.94 25.70
C GLY A 478 -12.32 -18.16 24.66
N SER A 479 -12.26 -18.52 23.37
CA SER A 479 -13.10 -17.89 22.34
C SER A 479 -14.38 -18.70 22.07
N THR A 480 -15.43 -18.00 21.59
CA THR A 480 -16.69 -18.59 21.16
C THR A 480 -16.61 -18.98 19.69
N MET A 481 -16.85 -20.25 19.39
CA MET A 481 -16.85 -20.81 18.03
C MET A 481 -18.25 -21.29 17.64
N VAL A 482 -18.77 -20.79 16.54
CA VAL A 482 -20.09 -21.17 16.03
C VAL A 482 -19.91 -22.03 14.78
N PHE A 483 -20.49 -23.23 14.75
CA PHE A 483 -20.46 -24.12 13.58
C PHE A 483 -21.84 -24.26 12.96
N ASP A 484 -21.95 -23.87 11.70
CA ASP A 484 -23.14 -24.06 10.87
C ASP A 484 -22.88 -25.11 9.79
N GLU A 485 -23.90 -25.91 9.47
CA GLU A 485 -23.87 -26.96 8.43
C GLU A 485 -22.75 -28.02 8.57
N VAL A 486 -22.14 -28.18 9.76
CA VAL A 486 -21.07 -29.18 9.98
C VAL A 486 -21.55 -30.62 9.76
N ASP A 487 -22.84 -30.83 9.95
CA ASP A 487 -23.54 -32.10 9.81
C ASP A 487 -24.20 -32.29 8.42
N ALA A 488 -24.01 -31.34 7.50
CA ALA A 488 -24.62 -31.40 6.17
C ALA A 488 -24.08 -32.57 5.34
N GLY A 489 -25.00 -33.41 4.85
CA GLY A 489 -24.69 -34.58 4.03
C GLY A 489 -24.05 -35.74 4.79
N VAL A 490 -24.15 -35.76 6.13
CA VAL A 490 -23.55 -36.78 6.99
C VAL A 490 -24.63 -37.49 7.81
N GLY A 491 -24.44 -38.77 8.10
CA GLY A 491 -25.35 -39.55 8.94
C GLY A 491 -24.66 -40.74 9.62
N GLY A 492 -25.36 -41.37 10.57
CA GLY A 492 -24.87 -42.56 11.26
C GLY A 492 -23.60 -42.32 12.09
N ARG A 493 -22.61 -43.21 11.96
CA ARG A 493 -21.36 -43.17 12.77
C ARG A 493 -20.59 -41.86 12.62
N ALA A 494 -20.61 -41.26 11.45
CA ALA A 494 -19.91 -40.01 11.19
C ALA A 494 -20.50 -38.82 11.96
N ALA A 495 -21.81 -38.83 12.21
CA ALA A 495 -22.47 -37.82 13.04
C ALA A 495 -22.05 -37.91 14.51
N VAL A 496 -21.83 -39.13 15.01
CA VAL A 496 -21.30 -39.37 16.36
C VAL A 496 -19.88 -38.81 16.49
N GLU A 497 -19.01 -39.03 15.50
CA GLU A 497 -17.66 -38.47 15.50
C GLU A 497 -17.65 -36.94 15.48
N ILE A 498 -18.54 -36.30 14.70
CA ILE A 498 -18.72 -34.85 14.72
C ILE A 498 -19.08 -34.38 16.13
N GLY A 499 -20.09 -35.00 16.77
CA GLY A 499 -20.49 -34.70 18.14
C GLY A 499 -19.32 -34.83 19.14
N ARG A 500 -18.54 -35.91 19.02
CA ARG A 500 -17.36 -36.14 19.86
C ARG A 500 -16.28 -35.07 19.67
N ARG A 501 -16.03 -34.61 18.43
CA ARG A 501 -15.03 -33.56 18.15
C ARG A 501 -15.48 -32.20 18.64
N LEU A 502 -16.75 -31.85 18.46
CA LEU A 502 -17.32 -30.63 19.04
C LEU A 502 -17.25 -30.65 20.57
N ALA A 503 -17.56 -31.79 21.21
CA ALA A 503 -17.44 -31.94 22.66
C ALA A 503 -15.99 -31.84 23.15
N ARG A 504 -15.02 -32.34 22.37
CA ARG A 504 -13.59 -32.20 22.68
C ARG A 504 -13.14 -30.74 22.56
N LEU A 505 -13.58 -30.03 21.52
CA LEU A 505 -13.30 -28.61 21.32
C LEU A 505 -13.92 -27.74 22.41
N ALA A 506 -15.13 -28.11 22.86
CA ALA A 506 -15.89 -27.45 23.91
C ALA A 506 -15.23 -27.45 25.30
N ARG A 507 -14.06 -28.09 25.45
CA ARG A 507 -13.28 -28.09 26.69
C ARG A 507 -12.40 -26.86 26.85
N THR A 508 -11.94 -26.31 25.73
CA THR A 508 -11.08 -25.13 25.72
C THR A 508 -11.79 -23.91 25.14
N HIS A 509 -12.91 -24.12 24.43
CA HIS A 509 -13.65 -23.08 23.75
C HIS A 509 -15.14 -23.20 24.06
N GLN A 510 -15.86 -22.10 23.96
CA GLN A 510 -17.31 -22.15 23.92
C GLN A 510 -17.75 -22.54 22.51
N VAL A 511 -18.51 -23.62 22.35
CA VAL A 511 -18.92 -24.13 21.04
C VAL A 511 -20.44 -24.02 20.88
N ILE A 512 -20.89 -23.36 19.82
CA ILE A 512 -22.30 -23.27 19.45
C ILE A 512 -22.48 -24.01 18.13
N VAL A 513 -23.26 -25.09 18.10
CA VAL A 513 -23.51 -25.86 16.88
C VAL A 513 -24.98 -25.79 16.47
N VAL A 514 -25.23 -25.48 15.20
CA VAL A 514 -26.54 -25.65 14.60
C VAL A 514 -26.62 -27.01 13.94
N THR A 515 -27.57 -27.84 14.35
CA THR A 515 -27.64 -29.23 13.88
C THR A 515 -29.08 -29.70 13.68
N HIS A 516 -29.23 -30.69 12.82
CA HIS A 516 -30.45 -31.48 12.66
C HIS A 516 -30.23 -32.95 13.04
N LEU A 517 -29.01 -33.33 13.43
CA LEU A 517 -28.66 -34.69 13.76
C LEU A 517 -28.73 -34.91 15.28
N PRO A 518 -29.57 -35.85 15.77
CA PRO A 518 -29.68 -36.15 17.19
C PRO A 518 -28.35 -36.67 17.76
N GLN A 519 -27.53 -37.34 16.94
CA GLN A 519 -26.21 -37.84 17.32
C GLN A 519 -25.24 -36.72 17.71
N VAL A 520 -25.38 -35.53 17.11
CA VAL A 520 -24.56 -34.36 17.47
C VAL A 520 -25.16 -33.66 18.68
N ALA A 521 -26.49 -33.44 18.69
CA ALA A 521 -27.19 -32.76 19.77
C ALA A 521 -27.06 -33.47 21.14
N ALA A 522 -26.93 -34.80 21.14
CA ALA A 522 -26.74 -35.58 22.37
C ALA A 522 -25.45 -35.23 23.14
N PHE A 523 -24.40 -34.74 22.47
CA PHE A 523 -23.14 -34.34 23.12
C PHE A 523 -23.21 -32.95 23.78
N ALA A 524 -24.24 -32.16 23.50
CA ALA A 524 -24.34 -30.80 24.00
C ALA A 524 -24.58 -30.74 25.53
N ASP A 525 -23.95 -29.77 26.17
CA ASP A 525 -24.19 -29.41 27.57
C ASP A 525 -25.55 -28.72 27.70
N THR A 526 -25.81 -27.75 26.82
CA THR A 526 -27.11 -27.06 26.69
C THR A 526 -27.74 -27.32 25.34
N HIS A 527 -29.04 -27.61 25.33
CA HIS A 527 -29.81 -27.87 24.12
C HIS A 527 -30.89 -26.81 23.98
N LEU A 528 -30.75 -25.97 22.96
CA LEU A 528 -31.72 -24.95 22.58
C LEU A 528 -32.57 -25.46 21.41
N VAL A 529 -33.88 -25.25 21.48
CA VAL A 529 -34.79 -25.58 20.37
C VAL A 529 -35.39 -24.30 19.80
N VAL A 530 -35.50 -24.25 18.47
CA VAL A 530 -36.23 -23.22 17.74
C VAL A 530 -37.62 -23.73 17.40
N ASP A 531 -38.62 -23.26 18.16
CA ASP A 531 -40.01 -23.68 18.05
C ASP A 531 -40.85 -22.67 17.24
N LYS A 532 -41.82 -23.18 16.48
CA LYS A 532 -42.89 -22.35 15.91
C LYS A 532 -43.93 -22.10 16.99
N VAL A 533 -44.14 -20.84 17.32
CA VAL A 533 -45.24 -20.40 18.17
C VAL A 533 -46.27 -19.71 17.26
N ASP A 534 -47.43 -20.34 17.08
CA ASP A 534 -48.56 -19.70 16.41
C ASP A 534 -49.36 -18.89 17.44
N ASP A 535 -49.31 -17.56 17.32
CA ASP A 535 -50.01 -16.63 18.22
C ASP A 535 -51.35 -16.15 17.65
N GLY A 536 -51.81 -16.76 16.55
CA GLY A 536 -53.05 -16.39 15.85
C GLY A 536 -52.95 -15.09 15.02
N LYS A 537 -51.80 -14.39 15.05
CA LYS A 537 -51.49 -13.24 14.18
C LYS A 537 -50.38 -13.55 13.18
N GLY A 538 -49.72 -14.70 13.32
CA GLY A 538 -48.79 -15.29 12.37
C GLY A 538 -47.95 -16.39 13.02
N VAL A 539 -47.20 -17.14 12.20
CA VAL A 539 -46.21 -18.10 12.71
C VAL A 539 -44.98 -17.32 13.19
N ASN A 540 -44.71 -17.33 14.49
CA ASN A 540 -43.49 -16.79 15.09
C ASN A 540 -42.48 -17.91 15.34
N SER A 541 -41.19 -17.61 15.30
CA SER A 541 -40.15 -18.50 15.81
C SER A 541 -39.57 -17.96 17.11
N GLY A 542 -39.52 -18.79 18.16
CA GLY A 542 -38.88 -18.51 19.44
C GLY A 542 -37.73 -19.48 19.72
N VAL A 543 -36.85 -19.12 20.66
CA VAL A 543 -35.74 -19.98 21.11
C VAL A 543 -35.89 -20.21 22.61
N ARG A 544 -35.79 -21.47 23.05
CA ARG A 544 -35.81 -21.83 24.48
C ARG A 544 -34.84 -22.96 24.79
N ALA A 545 -34.34 -23.01 26.01
CA ALA A 545 -33.55 -24.13 26.51
C ALA A 545 -34.44 -25.30 26.94
N LEU A 546 -33.98 -26.52 26.69
CA LEU A 546 -34.67 -27.75 27.07
C LEU A 546 -34.16 -28.28 28.41
N THR A 547 -35.09 -28.72 29.26
CA THR A 547 -34.78 -29.53 30.46
C THR A 547 -34.31 -30.94 30.06
N THR A 548 -33.76 -31.70 31.01
CA THR A 548 -33.26 -33.07 30.74
C THR A 548 -34.32 -33.99 30.13
N ASP A 549 -35.57 -33.91 30.62
CA ASP A 549 -36.66 -34.74 30.09
C ASP A 549 -37.11 -34.27 28.71
N GLU A 550 -37.23 -32.96 28.50
CA GLU A 550 -37.57 -32.39 27.19
C GLU A 550 -36.49 -32.67 26.14
N ARG A 551 -35.21 -32.75 26.54
CA ARG A 551 -34.12 -33.17 25.65
C ARG A 551 -34.32 -34.58 25.12
N VAL A 552 -34.77 -35.51 25.97
CA VAL A 552 -35.07 -36.88 25.52
C VAL A 552 -36.19 -36.87 24.49
N VAL A 553 -37.26 -36.10 24.75
CA VAL A 553 -38.40 -35.95 23.83
C VAL A 553 -37.95 -35.36 22.49
N GLU A 554 -37.16 -34.28 22.51
CA GLU A 554 -36.65 -33.64 21.30
C GLU A 554 -35.72 -34.56 20.50
N LEU A 555 -34.82 -35.29 21.16
CA LEU A 555 -33.95 -36.26 20.49
C LEU A 555 -34.75 -37.42 19.89
N ALA A 556 -35.77 -37.92 20.60
CA ALA A 556 -36.68 -38.94 20.08
C ALA A 556 -37.44 -38.43 18.85
N ARG A 557 -37.92 -37.18 18.87
CA ARG A 557 -38.56 -36.52 17.73
C ARG A 557 -37.59 -36.38 16.54
N MET A 558 -36.35 -35.97 16.78
CA MET A 558 -35.30 -35.88 15.76
C MET A 558 -34.93 -37.24 15.14
N LEU A 559 -35.00 -38.33 15.92
CA LEU A 559 -34.71 -39.70 15.48
C LEU A 559 -35.88 -40.33 14.70
N ALA A 560 -37.10 -40.23 15.23
CA ALA A 560 -38.26 -40.98 14.74
C ALA A 560 -39.21 -40.14 13.88
N GLY A 561 -39.09 -38.81 13.87
CA GLY A 561 -40.00 -37.90 13.17
C GLY A 561 -41.43 -37.87 13.75
N LEU A 562 -41.65 -38.53 14.88
CA LEU A 562 -42.92 -38.63 15.58
C LEU A 562 -42.70 -38.22 17.03
N ASP A 563 -43.64 -37.44 17.56
CA ASP A 563 -43.67 -37.13 18.98
C ASP A 563 -44.07 -38.40 19.75
N ASP A 564 -43.24 -38.78 20.73
CA ASP A 564 -43.63 -39.68 21.82
C ASP A 564 -43.81 -41.18 21.47
N THR A 565 -42.87 -41.76 20.71
CA THR A 565 -42.76 -43.23 20.57
C THR A 565 -41.87 -43.83 21.66
N GLU A 566 -42.35 -44.91 22.31
CA GLU A 566 -41.62 -45.59 23.40
C GLU A 566 -40.23 -46.10 22.94
N THR A 567 -40.14 -46.57 21.69
CA THR A 567 -38.89 -47.02 21.07
C THR A 567 -37.95 -45.86 20.71
N GLY A 568 -38.47 -44.73 20.24
CA GLY A 568 -37.68 -43.53 19.96
C GLY A 568 -37.09 -42.92 21.23
N ARG A 569 -37.86 -42.94 22.32
CA ARG A 569 -37.41 -42.50 23.65
C ARG A 569 -36.27 -43.36 24.19
N ALA A 570 -36.41 -44.68 24.14
CA ALA A 570 -35.34 -45.59 24.59
C ALA A 570 -34.03 -45.37 23.81
N HIS A 571 -34.11 -45.15 22.50
CA HIS A 571 -32.92 -44.87 21.68
C HIS A 571 -32.30 -43.49 21.99
N ALA A 572 -33.11 -42.47 22.27
CA ALA A 572 -32.63 -41.17 22.70
C ALA A 572 -31.91 -41.22 24.06
N GLU A 573 -32.44 -41.99 25.02
CA GLU A 573 -31.82 -42.20 26.34
C GLU A 573 -30.48 -42.93 26.22
N GLU A 574 -30.39 -43.97 25.39
CA GLU A 574 -29.15 -44.69 25.10
C GLU A 574 -28.08 -43.78 24.46
N LEU A 575 -28.50 -42.95 23.50
CA LEU A 575 -27.61 -42.01 22.82
C LEU A 575 -27.07 -40.95 23.80
N LEU A 576 -27.92 -40.39 24.66
CA LEU A 576 -27.50 -39.46 25.72
C LEU A 576 -26.56 -40.12 26.72
N ALA A 577 -26.84 -41.35 27.13
CA ALA A 577 -25.98 -42.10 28.05
C ALA A 577 -24.58 -42.35 27.44
N THR A 578 -24.55 -42.75 26.17
CA THR A 578 -23.30 -42.96 25.41
C THR A 578 -22.50 -41.66 25.30
N ALA A 579 -23.15 -40.55 24.89
CA ALA A 579 -22.50 -39.25 24.77
C ALA A 579 -21.93 -38.77 26.11
N ARG A 580 -22.65 -38.96 27.22
CA ARG A 580 -22.18 -38.63 28.58
C ARG A 580 -20.99 -39.47 29.00
N ALA A 581 -21.03 -40.78 28.76
CA ALA A 581 -19.91 -41.68 29.07
C ALA A 581 -18.65 -41.30 28.29
N GLU A 582 -18.77 -41.04 26.99
CA GLU A 582 -17.63 -40.63 26.16
C GLU A 582 -17.06 -39.27 26.57
N LYS A 583 -17.91 -38.31 26.96
CA LYS A 583 -17.46 -37.02 27.52
C LYS A 583 -16.69 -37.20 28.83
N ALA A 584 -17.08 -38.17 29.65
CA ALA A 584 -16.41 -38.47 30.92
C ALA A 584 -15.07 -39.21 30.74
N ASP A 585 -15.02 -40.25 29.89
CA ASP A 585 -13.81 -41.05 29.66
C ASP A 585 -12.67 -40.22 29.09
N THR A 586 -12.99 -39.33 28.16
CA THR A 586 -12.02 -38.42 27.57
C THR A 586 -11.51 -37.36 28.55
N THR A 587 -12.18 -37.13 29.70
CA THR A 587 -11.72 -36.22 30.77
C THR A 587 -10.63 -36.88 31.63
N SER A 588 -10.66 -38.21 31.78
CA SER A 588 -9.62 -38.93 32.55
C SER A 588 -8.29 -39.10 31.79
N ALA A 589 -8.31 -39.05 30.46
CA ALA A 589 -7.12 -39.22 29.62
C ALA A 589 -6.32 -37.92 29.36
N ALA A 590 -6.84 -36.78 29.79
CA ALA A 590 -6.22 -35.45 29.62
C ALA A 590 -5.65 -34.87 30.93
N GLY A 591 -5.75 -35.61 32.05
CA GLY A 591 -5.22 -35.25 33.35
C GLY A 591 -3.82 -35.78 33.61
#